data_AF-A0A356T1M2-F1
#
_entry.id   AF-A0A356T1M2-F1
#
_cell.length_a   1.000
_cell.length_b   1.000
_cell.length_c   1.000
_cell.angle_alpha   90.00
_cell.angle_beta   90.00
_cell.angle_gamma   90.00
#
_symmetry.space_group_name_H-M   'P 1'
#
loop_
_entity.id
_entity.type
_entity.pdbx_description
1 polymer ?
#
loop_
_entity_poly.entity_id
_entity_poly.type
_entity_poly.pdbx_seq_one_letter_code
_entity_poly.pdbx_strand_id
1 'polypeptide(L)'
;MRRFAEFAIDLYQPPNPIRQLDNSLRADEERGRRVYFDRDGIDSVATCNGCHVLDRARGFFGSDGRTTFEGETQEMKVPHLRNAYQKVGMFGMPSVPFNDDGLDHSHMGPQVRGFGFLHDGSTDTLLRFFHATVFTGFASERERDDMEAFVMAFDNTLPPIVGQQVTVDADSDAAAYDRALLLAARARTSMIWPGGASTTECDLVVRGVVDGEARSYLLEPDGMLHPDRATGPSTTLAALAARTMAGEAVLTATCVPP
;
A
#
# COMPACT_ATOMS: atom_id res chain seq x y z
N MET A 1 -10.99 8.88 27.56
CA MET A 1 -10.94 7.69 26.67
C MET A 1 -11.80 7.81 25.42
N ARG A 2 -13.09 8.21 25.47
CA ARG A 2 -13.94 8.32 24.25
C ARG A 2 -13.34 9.15 23.10
N ARG A 3 -12.93 10.39 23.36
CA ARG A 3 -12.29 11.26 22.34
C ARG A 3 -11.03 10.66 21.71
N PHE A 4 -10.27 9.90 22.49
CA PHE A 4 -9.08 9.21 21.97
C PHE A 4 -9.47 8.03 21.07
N ALA A 5 -10.51 7.27 21.44
CA ALA A 5 -11.03 6.21 20.59
C ALA A 5 -11.62 6.75 19.28
N GLU A 6 -12.37 7.85 19.33
CA GLU A 6 -12.89 8.55 18.14
C GLU A 6 -11.74 8.95 17.22
N PHE A 7 -10.74 9.66 17.74
CA PHE A 7 -9.53 10.01 16.98
C PHE A 7 -8.79 8.78 16.42
N ALA A 8 -8.61 7.72 17.22
CA ALA A 8 -7.84 6.54 16.82
C ALA A 8 -8.53 5.70 15.75
N ILE A 9 -9.86 5.69 15.70
CA ILE A 9 -10.65 4.99 14.66
C ILE A 9 -10.55 5.71 13.31
N ASP A 10 -10.31 7.03 13.32
CA ASP A 10 -10.12 7.83 12.10
C ASP A 10 -8.67 7.72 11.53
N LEU A 11 -7.77 7.01 12.20
CA LEU A 11 -6.40 6.83 11.73
C LEU A 11 -6.31 5.73 10.67
N TYR A 12 -5.98 6.13 9.45
CA TYR A 12 -5.62 5.22 8.37
C TYR A 12 -4.10 5.08 8.24
N GLN A 13 -3.67 3.89 7.87
CA GLN A 13 -2.29 3.68 7.46
C GLN A 13 -2.05 4.40 6.12
N PRO A 14 -0.87 5.03 5.92
CA PRO A 14 -0.55 5.69 4.68
C PRO A 14 -0.42 4.66 3.54
N PRO A 15 -0.49 5.09 2.27
CA PRO A 15 -0.26 4.20 1.14
C PRO A 15 1.05 3.42 1.28
N ASN A 16 1.04 2.16 0.83
CA ASN A 16 2.25 1.34 0.84
C ASN A 16 3.20 1.81 -0.28
N PRO A 17 4.41 2.31 0.05
CA PRO A 17 5.32 2.89 -0.93
C PRO A 17 6.00 1.85 -1.84
N ILE A 18 5.94 0.55 -1.51
CA ILE A 18 6.50 -0.53 -2.33
C ILE A 18 5.58 -0.86 -3.50
N ARG A 19 4.28 -0.61 -3.34
CA ARG A 19 3.28 -0.88 -4.36
C ARG A 19 3.30 0.17 -5.46
N GLN A 20 3.11 -0.25 -6.70
CA GLN A 20 3.14 0.66 -7.84
C GLN A 20 2.02 1.70 -7.74
N LEU A 21 2.25 2.91 -8.25
CA LEU A 21 1.27 4.01 -8.18
C LEU A 21 -0.02 3.71 -8.94
N ASP A 22 0.04 2.86 -9.97
CA ASP A 22 -1.12 2.33 -10.68
C ASP A 22 -1.76 1.11 -9.98
N ASN A 23 -1.36 0.84 -8.75
CA ASN A 23 -1.80 -0.25 -7.90
C ASN A 23 -1.53 -1.66 -8.45
N SER A 24 -0.75 -1.78 -9.53
CA SER A 24 -0.33 -3.06 -10.09
C SER A 24 0.70 -3.75 -9.20
N LEU A 25 0.82 -5.07 -9.37
CA LEU A 25 1.84 -5.89 -8.74
C LEU A 25 2.98 -6.19 -9.73
N ARG A 26 4.22 -6.16 -9.23
CA ARG A 26 5.37 -6.72 -9.95
C ARG A 26 5.21 -8.24 -10.10
N ALA A 27 5.98 -8.83 -11.01
CA ALA A 27 5.84 -10.26 -11.32
C ALA A 27 6.10 -11.19 -10.12
N ASP A 28 7.03 -10.83 -9.24
CA ASP A 28 7.31 -11.47 -7.94
C ASP A 28 6.17 -11.31 -6.94
N GLU A 29 5.69 -10.09 -6.73
CA GLU A 29 4.56 -9.82 -5.85
C GLU A 29 3.30 -10.56 -6.30
N GLU A 30 3.05 -10.66 -7.61
CA GLU A 30 1.90 -11.37 -8.19
C GLU A 30 2.03 -12.90 -8.06
N ARG A 31 3.26 -13.45 -8.09
CA ARG A 31 3.48 -14.86 -7.74
C ARG A 31 3.28 -15.10 -6.24
N GLY A 32 3.79 -14.22 -5.39
CA GLY A 32 3.58 -14.27 -3.94
C GLY A 32 2.11 -14.17 -3.56
N ARG A 33 1.36 -13.32 -4.26
CA ARG A 33 -0.10 -13.21 -4.10
C ARG A 33 -0.80 -14.55 -4.38
N ARG A 34 -0.42 -15.27 -5.43
CA ARG A 34 -0.97 -16.60 -5.70
C ARG A 34 -0.67 -17.58 -4.58
N VAL A 35 0.56 -17.56 -4.04
CA VAL A 35 0.91 -18.38 -2.88
C VAL A 35 0.01 -18.03 -1.70
N TYR A 36 -0.16 -16.74 -1.43
CA TYR A 36 -0.92 -16.23 -0.30
C TYR A 36 -2.39 -16.66 -0.30
N PHE A 37 -3.03 -16.62 -1.46
CA PHE A 37 -4.46 -16.92 -1.60
C PHE A 37 -4.76 -18.39 -1.89
N ASP A 38 -3.89 -19.08 -2.61
CA ASP A 38 -4.24 -20.35 -3.27
C ASP A 38 -3.43 -21.56 -2.74
N ARG A 39 -2.34 -21.34 -2.01
CA ARG A 39 -1.51 -22.45 -1.49
C ARG A 39 -1.97 -22.88 -0.10
N ASP A 40 -2.70 -23.98 -0.06
CA ASP A 40 -3.05 -24.66 1.18
C ASP A 40 -1.85 -25.35 1.82
N GLY A 41 -1.88 -25.43 3.16
CA GLY A 41 -0.93 -26.23 3.93
C GLY A 41 0.46 -25.63 4.01
N ILE A 42 0.63 -24.32 3.76
CA ILE A 42 1.89 -23.60 4.00
C ILE A 42 2.33 -23.77 5.47
N ASP A 43 1.37 -23.71 6.40
CA ASP A 43 1.51 -23.93 7.84
C ASP A 43 0.87 -25.26 8.32
N SER A 44 0.54 -26.17 7.38
CA SER A 44 -0.27 -27.39 7.57
C SER A 44 -1.76 -27.22 7.92
N VAL A 45 -2.27 -25.99 8.09
CA VAL A 45 -3.65 -25.71 8.53
C VAL A 45 -4.46 -25.00 7.46
N ALA A 46 -3.94 -23.91 6.89
CA ALA A 46 -4.69 -23.03 5.98
C ALA A 46 -3.78 -22.41 4.91
N THR A 47 -4.39 -21.67 3.98
CA THR A 47 -3.65 -20.66 3.20
C THR A 47 -3.25 -19.50 4.11
N CYS A 48 -2.28 -18.68 3.69
CA CYS A 48 -1.94 -17.46 4.42
C CYS A 48 -3.16 -16.55 4.61
N ASN A 49 -4.00 -16.43 3.57
CA ASN A 49 -5.25 -15.67 3.63
C ASN A 49 -6.32 -16.27 4.56
N GLY A 50 -6.18 -17.54 4.98
CA GLY A 50 -7.10 -18.19 5.92
C GLY A 50 -7.10 -17.53 7.30
N CYS A 51 -5.93 -17.10 7.78
CA CYS A 51 -5.77 -16.36 9.03
C CYS A 51 -5.53 -14.87 8.76
N HIS A 52 -4.60 -14.54 7.86
CA HIS A 52 -4.31 -13.17 7.49
C HIS A 52 -5.30 -12.69 6.41
N VAL A 53 -6.60 -12.55 6.71
CA VAL A 53 -7.56 -12.21 5.66
C VAL A 53 -7.28 -10.85 5.01
N LEU A 54 -7.19 -10.81 3.68
CA LEU A 54 -7.30 -9.60 2.85
C LEU A 54 -8.71 -9.53 2.25
N ASP A 55 -9.56 -8.71 2.86
CA ASP A 55 -10.91 -8.42 2.41
C ASP A 55 -11.21 -6.95 2.67
N ARG A 56 -10.98 -6.14 1.64
CA ARG A 56 -11.17 -4.69 1.67
C ARG A 56 -12.61 -4.31 2.01
N ALA A 57 -13.62 -5.01 1.52
CA ALA A 57 -15.02 -4.69 1.79
C ALA A 57 -15.34 -4.82 3.28
N ARG A 58 -14.75 -5.83 3.94
CA ARG A 58 -14.88 -6.04 5.40
C ARG A 58 -13.86 -5.28 6.23
N GLY A 59 -12.94 -4.55 5.61
CA GLY A 59 -11.88 -3.78 6.28
C GLY A 59 -10.72 -4.63 6.81
N PHE A 60 -10.57 -5.86 6.33
CA PHE A 60 -9.48 -6.75 6.71
C PHE A 60 -8.29 -6.59 5.76
N PHE A 61 -7.12 -6.32 6.33
CA PHE A 61 -5.87 -6.12 5.61
C PHE A 61 -4.76 -6.95 6.27
N GLY A 62 -4.93 -8.27 6.19
CA GLY A 62 -3.98 -9.27 6.70
C GLY A 62 -4.32 -9.78 8.09
N SER A 63 -5.58 -9.71 8.53
CA SER A 63 -6.04 -10.26 9.81
C SER A 63 -7.53 -10.56 9.73
N ASP A 64 -7.97 -11.68 10.29
CA ASP A 64 -9.37 -12.06 10.42
C ASP A 64 -9.99 -11.68 11.79
N GLY A 65 -9.20 -11.03 12.66
CA GLY A 65 -9.60 -10.62 14.00
C GLY A 65 -9.53 -11.72 15.06
N ARG A 66 -8.98 -12.90 14.75
CA ARG A 66 -8.83 -14.02 15.68
C ARG A 66 -7.41 -14.14 16.26
N THR A 67 -7.20 -15.16 17.09
CA THR A 67 -5.89 -15.58 17.59
C THR A 67 -5.41 -16.82 16.85
N THR A 68 -4.11 -17.09 16.94
CA THR A 68 -3.47 -18.28 16.36
C THR A 68 -2.39 -18.85 17.29
N PHE A 69 -2.05 -20.13 17.08
CA PHE A 69 -1.02 -20.89 17.79
C PHE A 69 0.18 -21.15 16.84
N GLU A 70 1.13 -20.22 16.75
CA GLU A 70 2.24 -20.28 15.78
C GLU A 70 3.50 -20.95 16.34
N GLY A 71 3.34 -21.99 17.17
CA GLY A 71 4.47 -22.65 17.83
C GLY A 71 5.15 -21.84 18.94
N GLU A 72 4.49 -20.77 19.39
CA GLU A 72 4.91 -19.90 20.48
C GLU A 72 4.33 -20.32 21.85
N THR A 73 4.89 -19.76 22.93
CA THR A 73 4.45 -20.09 24.31
C THR A 73 3.03 -19.60 24.65
N GLN A 74 2.46 -18.71 23.83
CA GLN A 74 1.12 -18.13 24.01
C GLN A 74 0.42 -17.96 22.66
N GLU A 75 -0.90 -18.08 22.66
CA GLU A 75 -1.70 -17.63 21.52
C GLU A 75 -1.67 -16.11 21.42
N MET A 76 -1.51 -15.61 20.20
CA MET A 76 -1.50 -14.17 19.91
C MET A 76 -2.51 -13.85 18.82
N LYS A 77 -2.96 -12.60 18.79
CA LYS A 77 -3.81 -12.11 17.69
C LYS A 77 -3.11 -12.31 16.35
N VAL A 78 -3.85 -12.67 15.31
CA VAL A 78 -3.34 -12.63 13.94
C VAL A 78 -3.11 -11.15 13.57
N PRO A 79 -1.86 -10.68 13.38
CA PRO A 79 -1.60 -9.27 13.15
C PRO A 79 -1.92 -8.87 11.70
N HIS A 80 -2.44 -7.66 11.49
CA HIS A 80 -2.57 -7.09 10.15
C HIS A 80 -1.21 -6.95 9.47
N LEU A 81 -1.19 -6.94 8.13
CA LEU A 81 0.05 -6.87 7.34
C LEU A 81 0.33 -5.48 6.74
N ARG A 82 -0.57 -4.51 6.92
CA ARG A 82 -0.50 -3.14 6.36
C ARG A 82 0.83 -2.39 6.55
N ASN A 83 1.53 -2.64 7.65
CA ASN A 83 2.76 -1.95 8.02
C ASN A 83 3.98 -2.88 8.06
N ALA A 84 3.89 -4.08 7.48
CA ALA A 84 5.02 -5.00 7.41
C ALA A 84 6.25 -4.32 6.76
N TYR A 85 6.03 -3.51 5.73
CA TYR A 85 7.08 -2.73 5.05
C TYR A 85 7.83 -1.73 5.94
N GLN A 86 7.26 -1.34 7.07
CA GLN A 86 7.89 -0.41 8.01
C GLN A 86 8.81 -1.11 9.02
N LYS A 87 8.70 -2.45 9.15
CA LYS A 87 9.48 -3.26 10.07
C LYS A 87 10.80 -3.67 9.43
N VAL A 88 11.65 -2.67 9.20
CA VAL A 88 12.98 -2.82 8.61
C VAL A 88 14.04 -2.25 9.56
N GLY A 89 15.29 -2.66 9.38
CA GLY A 89 16.42 -2.13 10.15
C GLY A 89 16.91 -3.00 11.30
N MET A 90 16.38 -4.22 11.46
CA MET A 90 17.04 -5.29 12.22
C MET A 90 17.77 -6.22 11.24
N PHE A 91 19.03 -6.55 11.50
CA PHE A 91 19.85 -7.34 10.58
C PHE A 91 20.49 -8.53 11.28
N GLY A 92 20.21 -9.74 10.78
CA GLY A 92 20.75 -10.96 11.33
C GLY A 92 20.04 -11.40 12.60
N MET A 93 20.13 -12.69 12.88
CA MET A 93 19.53 -13.34 14.05
C MET A 93 20.39 -14.56 14.40
N PRO A 94 20.64 -14.88 15.69
CA PRO A 94 21.35 -16.11 16.06
C PRO A 94 20.63 -17.36 15.53
N SER A 95 21.32 -18.49 15.42
CA SER A 95 20.62 -19.77 15.18
C SER A 95 19.78 -20.10 16.41
N VAL A 96 18.50 -20.38 16.19
CA VAL A 96 17.53 -20.77 17.21
C VAL A 96 16.64 -21.88 16.66
N PRO A 97 16.16 -22.83 17.48
CA PRO A 97 15.36 -23.96 17.00
C PRO A 97 14.04 -23.60 16.32
N PHE A 98 13.58 -22.35 16.43
CA PHE A 98 12.35 -21.87 15.81
C PHE A 98 12.48 -21.65 14.29
N ASN A 99 13.70 -21.43 13.79
CA ASN A 99 13.97 -21.24 12.36
C ASN A 99 14.84 -22.37 11.82
N ASP A 100 14.71 -22.65 10.53
CA ASP A 100 15.58 -23.61 9.83
C ASP A 100 17.07 -23.22 9.95
N ASP A 101 17.92 -24.22 10.19
CA ASP A 101 19.36 -24.09 10.48
C ASP A 101 20.20 -23.68 9.26
N GLY A 102 19.59 -23.62 8.06
CA GLY A 102 20.25 -23.28 6.80
C GLY A 102 20.48 -21.79 6.53
N LEU A 103 20.02 -20.89 7.41
CA LEU A 103 20.10 -19.45 7.21
C LEU A 103 21.46 -18.86 7.60
N ASP A 104 21.78 -17.67 7.09
CA ASP A 104 22.94 -16.91 7.57
C ASP A 104 22.65 -16.35 8.98
N HIS A 105 23.51 -16.73 9.91
CA HIS A 105 23.51 -16.32 11.32
C HIS A 105 24.79 -15.56 11.70
N SER A 106 25.57 -15.14 10.70
CA SER A 106 26.77 -14.34 10.92
C SER A 106 26.42 -13.01 11.59
N HIS A 107 27.35 -12.54 12.43
CA HIS A 107 27.17 -11.27 13.12
C HIS A 107 27.26 -10.09 12.13
N MET A 108 26.18 -9.34 11.98
CA MET A 108 26.07 -8.21 11.05
C MET A 108 26.70 -6.89 11.56
N GLY A 109 27.49 -6.95 12.63
CA GLY A 109 28.13 -5.80 13.27
C GLY A 109 27.23 -5.09 14.30
N PRO A 110 27.76 -4.02 14.94
CA PRO A 110 27.02 -3.26 15.94
C PRO A 110 25.78 -2.58 15.35
N GLN A 111 24.62 -2.78 15.98
CA GLN A 111 23.33 -2.21 15.55
C GLN A 111 22.66 -1.48 16.72
N VAL A 112 22.12 -0.30 16.46
CA VAL A 112 21.61 0.59 17.54
C VAL A 112 20.17 0.28 17.92
N ARG A 113 19.33 -0.22 16.99
CA ARG A 113 17.94 -0.71 17.13
C ARG A 113 17.37 -1.08 15.75
N GLY A 114 16.40 -1.99 15.72
CA GLY A 114 15.56 -2.29 14.55
C GLY A 114 14.16 -2.73 14.99
N PHE A 115 13.22 -2.83 14.03
CA PHE A 115 11.89 -3.39 14.27
C PHE A 115 11.82 -4.76 13.62
N GLY A 116 11.64 -5.80 14.44
CA GLY A 116 11.45 -7.17 13.98
C GLY A 116 9.98 -7.58 13.83
N PHE A 117 9.83 -8.84 13.45
CA PHE A 117 8.59 -9.60 13.35
C PHE A 117 8.41 -10.49 14.58
N LEU A 118 7.24 -11.11 14.71
CA LEU A 118 6.68 -11.68 15.94
C LEU A 118 6.27 -10.62 16.97
N HIS A 119 5.59 -11.07 18.03
CA HIS A 119 5.05 -10.19 19.07
C HIS A 119 6.14 -9.55 19.95
N ASP A 120 7.30 -10.20 20.04
CA ASP A 120 8.46 -9.75 20.82
C ASP A 120 9.52 -9.05 19.95
N GLY A 121 9.35 -9.05 18.63
CA GLY A 121 10.26 -8.44 17.68
C GLY A 121 11.55 -9.23 17.47
N SER A 122 11.58 -10.53 17.79
CA SER A 122 12.80 -11.37 17.73
C SER A 122 13.25 -11.77 16.33
N THR A 123 12.36 -11.72 15.32
CA THR A 123 12.71 -12.09 13.94
C THR A 123 13.07 -10.87 13.09
N ASP A 124 14.20 -10.89 12.38
CA ASP A 124 14.76 -9.74 11.66
C ASP A 124 14.05 -9.42 10.34
N THR A 125 13.67 -10.43 9.55
CA THR A 125 13.04 -10.25 8.23
C THR A 125 11.82 -11.17 8.05
N LEU A 126 10.94 -10.81 7.10
CA LEU A 126 9.85 -11.69 6.69
C LEU A 126 10.38 -12.97 6.07
N LEU A 127 11.44 -12.87 5.25
CA LEU A 127 12.08 -14.06 4.68
C LEU A 127 12.50 -15.03 5.79
N ARG A 128 13.22 -14.57 6.82
CA ARG A 128 13.58 -15.41 7.96
C ARG A 128 12.36 -15.97 8.69
N PHE A 129 11.33 -15.15 8.90
CA PHE A 129 10.08 -15.61 9.50
C PHE A 129 9.45 -16.75 8.70
N PHE A 130 9.48 -16.71 7.37
CA PHE A 130 8.94 -17.80 6.57
C PHE A 130 9.72 -19.10 6.74
N HIS A 131 10.99 -19.08 7.15
CA HIS A 131 11.73 -20.29 7.55
C HIS A 131 11.41 -20.79 8.97
N ALA A 132 10.41 -20.23 9.65
CA ALA A 132 9.96 -20.78 10.92
C ALA A 132 9.51 -22.24 10.74
N THR A 133 9.75 -23.08 11.74
CA THR A 133 9.50 -24.53 11.66
C THR A 133 8.03 -24.90 11.44
N VAL A 134 7.09 -23.98 11.69
CA VAL A 134 5.67 -24.15 11.38
C VAL A 134 5.38 -24.13 9.87
N PHE A 135 6.23 -23.46 9.07
CA PHE A 135 6.04 -23.30 7.64
C PHE A 135 6.71 -24.42 6.84
N THR A 136 6.00 -25.54 6.72
CA THR A 136 6.47 -26.76 6.07
C THR A 136 6.04 -26.91 4.60
N GLY A 137 5.10 -26.08 4.13
CA GLY A 137 4.45 -26.24 2.82
C GLY A 137 5.02 -25.42 1.67
N PHE A 138 6.02 -24.55 1.91
CA PHE A 138 6.71 -23.84 0.83
C PHE A 138 7.49 -24.84 -0.04
N ALA A 139 7.29 -24.79 -1.36
CA ALA A 139 7.90 -25.75 -2.29
C ALA A 139 9.32 -25.35 -2.71
N SER A 140 9.73 -24.10 -2.49
CA SER A 140 11.07 -23.60 -2.82
C SER A 140 11.39 -22.30 -2.12
N GLU A 141 12.68 -21.96 -2.05
CA GLU A 141 13.18 -20.63 -1.62
C GLU A 141 12.55 -19.49 -2.44
N ARG A 142 12.36 -19.72 -3.74
CA ARG A 142 11.71 -18.73 -4.61
C ARG A 142 10.29 -18.39 -4.17
N GLU A 143 9.56 -19.36 -3.64
CA GLU A 143 8.20 -19.15 -3.14
C GLU A 143 8.20 -18.27 -1.88
N ARG A 144 9.24 -18.40 -1.04
CA ARG A 144 9.46 -17.55 0.14
C ARG A 144 9.82 -16.12 -0.26
N ASP A 145 10.72 -15.95 -1.23
CA ASP A 145 11.08 -14.63 -1.78
C ASP A 145 9.86 -13.92 -2.39
N ASP A 146 9.09 -14.64 -3.22
CA ASP A 146 7.89 -14.09 -3.86
C ASP A 146 6.84 -13.72 -2.78
N MET A 147 6.69 -14.53 -1.72
CA MET A 147 5.83 -14.22 -0.58
C MET A 147 6.27 -12.97 0.18
N GLU A 148 7.57 -12.83 0.48
CA GLU A 148 8.11 -11.62 1.12
C GLU A 148 7.82 -10.39 0.26
N ALA A 149 8.07 -10.46 -1.06
CA ALA A 149 7.76 -9.36 -1.97
C ALA A 149 6.28 -8.96 -1.89
N PHE A 150 5.36 -9.93 -1.89
CA PHE A 150 3.92 -9.64 -1.78
C PHE A 150 3.52 -9.03 -0.43
N VAL A 151 4.02 -9.57 0.69
CA VAL A 151 3.70 -9.04 2.03
C VAL A 151 4.34 -7.66 2.26
N MET A 152 5.49 -7.39 1.65
CA MET A 152 6.08 -6.05 1.67
C MET A 152 5.25 -5.07 0.82
N ALA A 153 4.62 -5.52 -0.26
CA ALA A 153 3.69 -4.75 -1.11
C ALA A 153 2.21 -4.91 -0.73
N PHE A 154 1.92 -5.32 0.50
CA PHE A 154 0.57 -5.66 0.91
C PHE A 154 -0.40 -4.48 0.76
N ASP A 155 -1.65 -4.79 0.41
CA ASP A 155 -2.69 -3.78 0.21
C ASP A 155 -2.99 -3.02 1.50
N ASN A 156 -3.35 -1.75 1.37
CA ASN A 156 -3.57 -0.86 2.50
C ASN A 156 -4.84 -0.04 2.32
N THR A 157 -5.38 0.57 3.37
CA THR A 157 -6.65 1.31 3.28
C THR A 157 -6.62 2.35 2.15
N LEU A 158 -5.57 3.18 2.12
CA LEU A 158 -5.37 4.17 1.07
C LEU A 158 -4.59 3.56 -0.12
N PRO A 159 -5.07 3.73 -1.36
CA PRO A 159 -4.35 3.30 -2.55
C PRO A 159 -2.99 4.02 -2.72
N PRO A 160 -2.03 3.39 -3.43
CA PRO A 160 -0.69 3.95 -3.66
C PRO A 160 -0.67 5.37 -4.25
N ILE A 161 -1.70 5.72 -5.03
CA ILE A 161 -1.80 7.03 -5.68
C ILE A 161 -2.14 8.17 -4.71
N VAL A 162 -2.74 7.88 -3.55
CA VAL A 162 -3.18 8.91 -2.61
C VAL A 162 -1.98 9.66 -2.04
N GLY A 163 -2.07 10.99 -1.96
CA GLY A 163 -0.99 11.87 -1.52
C GLY A 163 0.06 12.13 -2.61
N GLN A 164 -0.04 11.50 -3.79
CA GLN A 164 0.80 11.85 -4.93
C GLN A 164 0.37 13.18 -5.53
N GLN A 165 1.37 13.98 -5.91
CA GLN A 165 1.21 15.28 -6.53
C GLN A 165 2.20 15.44 -7.68
N VAL A 166 1.80 16.17 -8.71
CA VAL A 166 2.71 16.63 -9.78
C VAL A 166 2.31 18.03 -10.22
N THR A 167 3.32 18.87 -10.48
CA THR A 167 3.13 20.20 -11.07
C THR A 167 3.60 20.16 -12.51
N VAL A 168 2.79 20.71 -13.41
CA VAL A 168 3.05 20.80 -14.85
C VAL A 168 2.93 22.24 -15.34
N ASP A 169 3.85 22.62 -16.22
CA ASP A 169 3.98 23.91 -16.90
C ASP A 169 4.51 23.68 -18.33
N ALA A 170 4.93 24.74 -19.03
CA ALA A 170 5.43 24.66 -20.40
C ALA A 170 6.80 23.98 -20.54
N ASP A 171 7.59 23.93 -19.46
CA ASP A 171 8.95 23.39 -19.44
C ASP A 171 9.01 21.96 -18.89
N SER A 172 7.85 21.42 -18.49
CA SER A 172 7.72 20.08 -17.92
C SER A 172 8.01 18.97 -18.94
N ASP A 173 8.67 17.91 -18.50
CA ASP A 173 9.00 16.75 -19.34
C ASP A 173 7.81 15.78 -19.50
N ALA A 174 8.00 14.77 -20.36
CA ALA A 174 6.99 13.74 -20.58
C ALA A 174 6.61 12.97 -19.30
N ALA A 175 7.55 12.77 -18.38
CA ALA A 175 7.29 12.03 -17.14
C ALA A 175 6.35 12.79 -16.19
N ALA A 176 6.44 14.12 -16.14
CA ALA A 176 5.52 14.96 -15.39
C ALA A 176 4.09 14.87 -15.95
N TYR A 177 3.93 14.92 -17.28
CA TYR A 177 2.64 14.75 -17.93
C TYR A 177 2.06 13.33 -17.76
N ASP A 178 2.89 12.30 -17.93
CA ASP A 178 2.49 10.90 -17.71
C ASP A 178 2.04 10.68 -16.26
N ARG A 179 2.71 11.32 -15.29
CA ARG A 179 2.28 11.28 -13.89
C ARG A 179 0.90 11.94 -13.72
N ALA A 180 0.65 13.10 -14.33
CA ALA A 180 -0.64 13.78 -14.24
C ALA A 180 -1.77 12.93 -14.84
N LEU A 181 -1.49 12.27 -15.98
CA LEU A 181 -2.41 11.32 -16.61
C LEU A 181 -2.67 10.09 -15.74
N LEU A 182 -1.63 9.58 -15.06
CA LEU A 182 -1.78 8.49 -14.10
C LEU A 182 -2.68 8.89 -12.93
N LEU A 183 -2.46 10.06 -12.30
CA LEU A 183 -3.32 10.54 -11.22
C LEU A 183 -4.79 10.57 -11.65
N ALA A 184 -5.06 11.11 -12.84
CA ALA A 184 -6.40 11.16 -13.41
C ALA A 184 -6.99 9.79 -13.74
N ALA A 185 -6.18 8.85 -14.20
CA ALA A 185 -6.63 7.48 -14.46
C ALA A 185 -7.04 6.79 -13.15
N ARG A 186 -6.25 6.95 -12.08
CA ARG A 186 -6.55 6.34 -10.78
C ARG A 186 -7.76 6.99 -10.10
N ALA A 187 -7.92 8.31 -10.24
CA ALA A 187 -9.09 9.02 -9.74
C ALA A 187 -10.43 8.54 -10.34
N ARG A 188 -10.39 7.88 -11.51
CA ARG A 188 -11.56 7.25 -12.14
C ARG A 188 -11.62 5.74 -11.96
N THR A 189 -10.64 5.15 -11.30
CA THR A 189 -10.58 3.70 -11.08
C THR A 189 -11.46 3.35 -9.89
N SER A 190 -12.48 2.51 -10.12
CA SER A 190 -13.39 2.08 -9.06
C SER A 190 -12.67 1.26 -7.99
N MET A 191 -13.04 1.50 -6.73
CA MET A 191 -12.54 0.80 -5.56
C MET A 191 -13.68 0.58 -4.55
N ILE A 192 -13.54 -0.42 -3.70
CA ILE A 192 -14.39 -0.57 -2.51
C ILE A 192 -13.70 0.07 -1.31
N TRP A 193 -14.34 1.01 -0.63
CA TRP A 193 -13.85 1.55 0.64
C TRP A 193 -14.01 0.51 1.77
N PRO A 194 -13.12 0.49 2.79
CA PRO A 194 -13.37 -0.30 4.00
C PRO A 194 -14.76 -0.05 4.58
N GLY A 195 -15.57 -1.10 4.68
CA GLY A 195 -17.00 -1.00 5.04
C GLY A 195 -17.96 -1.22 3.86
N GLY A 196 -17.45 -1.41 2.65
CA GLY A 196 -18.22 -1.92 1.50
C GLY A 196 -18.79 -0.84 0.57
N ALA A 197 -18.53 0.45 0.82
CA ALA A 197 -18.98 1.52 -0.06
C ALA A 197 -18.20 1.50 -1.38
N SER A 198 -18.89 1.67 -2.52
CA SER A 198 -18.23 1.88 -3.81
C SER A 198 -17.72 3.32 -3.90
N THR A 199 -16.47 3.49 -4.30
CA THR A 199 -15.80 4.78 -4.48
C THR A 199 -14.76 4.67 -5.60
N THR A 200 -13.88 5.65 -5.76
CA THR A 200 -12.70 5.61 -6.63
C THR A 200 -11.42 5.51 -5.79
N GLU A 201 -10.25 5.34 -6.42
CA GLU A 201 -9.00 5.24 -5.65
C GLU A 201 -8.51 6.57 -5.05
N CYS A 202 -8.93 7.71 -5.61
CA CYS A 202 -8.62 9.03 -5.08
C CYS A 202 -9.61 10.06 -5.65
N ASP A 203 -9.73 11.20 -4.98
CA ASP A 203 -10.26 12.41 -5.57
C ASP A 203 -9.13 13.21 -6.20
N LEU A 204 -9.27 13.59 -7.47
CA LEU A 204 -8.29 14.42 -8.16
C LEU A 204 -8.64 15.90 -8.02
N VAL A 205 -7.76 16.65 -7.36
CA VAL A 205 -7.82 18.10 -7.29
C VAL A 205 -6.71 18.70 -8.15
N VAL A 206 -7.06 19.63 -9.04
CA VAL A 206 -6.10 20.40 -9.85
C VAL A 206 -6.12 21.85 -9.40
N ARG A 207 -4.98 22.38 -8.94
CA ARG A 207 -4.85 23.77 -8.46
C ARG A 207 -3.76 24.50 -9.20
N GLY A 208 -3.93 25.80 -9.42
CA GLY A 208 -2.86 26.60 -10.00
C GLY A 208 -3.32 28.00 -10.35
N VAL A 209 -2.54 28.64 -11.23
CA VAL A 209 -2.86 29.97 -11.77
C VAL A 209 -3.31 29.81 -13.23
N VAL A 210 -4.50 30.30 -13.53
CA VAL A 210 -5.08 30.31 -14.89
C VAL A 210 -5.52 31.74 -15.18
N ASP A 211 -5.02 32.32 -16.27
CA ASP A 211 -5.28 33.72 -16.65
C ASP A 211 -4.97 34.74 -15.53
N GLY A 212 -3.92 34.46 -14.74
CA GLY A 212 -3.49 35.31 -13.62
C GLY A 212 -4.31 35.17 -12.33
N GLU A 213 -5.33 34.31 -12.31
CA GLU A 213 -6.13 34.04 -11.11
C GLU A 213 -5.86 32.65 -10.53
N ALA A 214 -5.83 32.55 -9.19
CA ALA A 214 -5.80 31.26 -8.52
C ALA A 214 -7.11 30.51 -8.76
N ARG A 215 -7.00 29.26 -9.25
CA ARG A 215 -8.12 28.37 -9.56
C ARG A 215 -7.87 26.98 -8.98
N SER A 216 -8.95 26.36 -8.52
CA SER A 216 -9.01 24.93 -8.20
C SER A 216 -10.10 24.25 -9.01
N TYR A 217 -9.88 22.99 -9.35
CA TYR A 217 -10.83 22.13 -10.02
C TYR A 217 -10.88 20.76 -9.33
N LEU A 218 -12.07 20.15 -9.28
CA LEU A 218 -12.28 18.79 -8.81
C LEU A 218 -12.73 17.92 -10.00
N LEU A 219 -12.12 16.74 -10.17
CA LEU A 219 -12.57 15.78 -11.17
C LEU A 219 -13.81 15.07 -10.65
N GLU A 220 -14.92 15.19 -11.36
CA GLU A 220 -16.19 14.55 -11.00
C GLU A 220 -16.44 13.28 -11.85
N PRO A 221 -17.41 12.42 -11.46
CA PRO A 221 -17.73 11.19 -12.19
C PRO A 221 -18.15 11.37 -13.66
N ASP A 222 -18.57 12.57 -14.06
CA ASP A 222 -18.87 12.92 -15.45
C ASP A 222 -17.60 13.07 -16.32
N GLY A 223 -16.42 12.94 -15.72
CA GLY A 223 -15.12 13.07 -16.38
C GLY A 223 -14.67 14.52 -16.59
N MET A 224 -15.44 15.49 -16.07
CA MET A 224 -15.15 16.92 -16.16
C MET A 224 -14.48 17.41 -14.88
N LEU A 225 -13.67 18.46 -15.04
CA LEU A 225 -13.05 19.21 -13.97
C LEU A 225 -13.96 20.41 -13.63
N HIS A 226 -14.63 20.33 -12.49
CA HIS A 226 -15.55 21.37 -12.01
C HIS A 226 -14.79 22.42 -11.22
N PRO A 227 -14.96 23.71 -11.52
CA PRO A 227 -14.19 24.78 -10.90
C PRO A 227 -14.69 25.09 -9.48
N ASP A 228 -13.82 25.71 -8.70
CA ASP A 228 -14.11 26.28 -7.38
C ASP A 228 -15.13 27.44 -7.37
N ARG A 229 -15.55 27.94 -8.53
CA ARG A 229 -16.57 29.00 -8.67
C ARG A 229 -17.85 28.46 -9.27
N ALA A 230 -18.98 28.73 -8.61
CA ALA A 230 -20.31 28.30 -9.04
C ALA A 230 -20.73 28.73 -10.46
N THR A 231 -20.13 29.79 -11.01
CA THR A 231 -20.44 30.32 -12.35
C THR A 231 -19.32 30.05 -13.38
N GLY A 232 -18.27 29.31 -13.02
CA GLY A 232 -17.19 28.96 -13.95
C GLY A 232 -17.59 27.76 -14.83
N PRO A 233 -17.16 27.71 -16.11
CA PRO A 233 -17.39 26.53 -16.92
C PRO A 233 -16.49 25.37 -16.45
N SER A 234 -17.06 24.17 -16.36
CA SER A 234 -16.26 22.95 -16.22
C SER A 234 -15.36 22.75 -17.43
N THR A 235 -14.22 22.11 -17.22
CA THR A 235 -13.19 21.91 -18.25
C THR A 235 -12.75 20.45 -18.31
N THR A 236 -11.84 20.12 -19.22
CA THR A 236 -11.26 18.78 -19.32
C THR A 236 -9.78 18.79 -18.92
N LEU A 237 -9.26 17.63 -18.55
CA LEU A 237 -7.82 17.45 -18.32
C LEU A 237 -7.01 17.86 -19.56
N ALA A 238 -7.48 17.51 -20.75
CA ALA A 238 -6.82 17.87 -22.02
C ALA A 238 -6.79 19.40 -22.24
N ALA A 239 -7.87 20.10 -21.90
CA ALA A 239 -7.92 21.56 -22.02
C ALA A 239 -6.99 22.26 -21.02
N LEU A 240 -6.91 21.76 -19.77
CA LEU A 240 -5.94 22.27 -18.80
C LEU A 240 -4.50 21.95 -19.20
N ALA A 241 -4.23 20.74 -19.72
CA ALA A 241 -2.91 20.37 -20.22
C ALA A 241 -2.49 21.27 -21.40
N ALA A 242 -3.40 21.57 -22.34
CA ALA A 242 -3.13 22.49 -23.44
C ALA A 242 -2.71 23.88 -22.96
N ARG A 243 -3.36 24.42 -21.92
CA ARG A 243 -2.96 25.70 -21.30
C ARG A 243 -1.57 25.64 -20.67
N THR A 244 -1.23 24.53 -20.01
CA THR A 244 0.12 24.37 -19.43
C THR A 244 1.19 24.30 -20.52
N MET A 245 0.97 23.54 -21.59
CA MET A 245 1.88 23.46 -22.74
C MET A 245 2.03 24.79 -23.49
N ALA A 246 1.00 25.62 -23.49
CA ALA A 246 1.03 26.96 -24.08
C ALA A 246 1.71 28.02 -23.18
N GLY A 247 2.13 27.66 -21.96
CA GLY A 247 2.69 28.60 -20.99
C GLY A 247 1.67 29.55 -20.36
N GLU A 248 0.37 29.23 -20.49
CA GLU A 248 -0.74 30.06 -19.98
C GLU A 248 -1.14 29.69 -18.56
N ALA A 249 -0.67 28.54 -18.04
CA ALA A 249 -0.98 28.06 -16.71
C ALA A 249 0.16 27.22 -16.12
N VAL A 250 0.28 27.27 -14.79
CA VAL A 250 1.07 26.33 -14.00
C VAL A 250 0.10 25.61 -13.09
N LEU A 251 -0.02 24.29 -13.24
CA LEU A 251 -1.07 23.50 -12.59
C LEU A 251 -0.47 22.34 -11.80
N THR A 252 -1.01 22.13 -10.61
CA THR A 252 -0.63 21.07 -9.69
C THR A 252 -1.80 20.12 -9.51
N ALA A 253 -1.65 18.88 -9.94
CA ALA A 253 -2.61 17.81 -9.77
C ALA A 253 -2.26 16.99 -8.52
N THR A 254 -3.24 16.73 -7.65
CA THR A 254 -3.07 15.99 -6.39
C THR A 254 -4.17 14.96 -6.24
N CYS A 255 -3.82 13.70 -5.97
CA CYS A 255 -4.77 12.69 -5.52
C CYS A 255 -4.93 12.79 -3.99
N VAL A 256 -6.13 13.09 -3.51
CA VAL A 256 -6.46 13.09 -2.08
C VAL A 256 -7.32 11.85 -1.75
N PRO A 257 -7.45 11.46 -0.47
CA PRO A 257 -8.38 10.40 -0.10
C PRO A 257 -9.79 10.70 -0.63
N PRO A 258 -10.50 9.69 -1.18
CA PRO A 258 -11.86 9.83 -1.72
C PRO A 258 -12.94 9.87 -0.63
#